data_AF-A0A960HT06-F1
#
_entry.id   AF-A0A960HT06-F1
#
_cell.length_a   1.000
_cell.length_b   1.000
_cell.length_c   1.000
_cell.angle_alpha   90.00
_cell.angle_beta   90.00
_cell.angle_gamma   90.00
#
_symmetry.space_group_name_H-M   'P 1'
#
loop_
_entity.id
_entity.type
_entity.pdbx_description
1 polymer ?
#
loop_
_entity_poly.entity_id
_entity_poly.type
_entity_poly.pdbx_seq_one_letter_code
_entity_poly.pdbx_strand_id
1 'polypeptide(L)'
;MSLDVPGVDLAVLRGWMDGRGLGEGDLTGLELIAGGTQNVLLRFTRGGRTYVLRRPPLHKRANSDETMRREARVLAAIAGTPVPHPGLIAAEADP
;
A
#
# COMPACT_ATOMS: atom_id res chain seq x y z
N MET A 1 -7.28 -10.70 -18.34
CA MET A 1 -6.87 -9.33 -18.73
C MET A 1 -6.27 -8.70 -17.49
N SER A 2 -4.95 -8.77 -17.34
CA SER A 2 -4.27 -8.15 -16.20
C SER A 2 -4.33 -6.64 -16.37
N LEU A 3 -4.89 -5.94 -15.37
CA LEU A 3 -4.76 -4.50 -15.28
C LEU A 3 -3.29 -4.21 -14.95
N ASP A 4 -2.59 -3.65 -15.92
CA ASP A 4 -1.20 -3.22 -15.75
C ASP A 4 -1.19 -1.94 -14.91
N VAL A 5 -0.96 -2.08 -13.61
CA VAL A 5 -0.80 -0.95 -12.70
C VAL A 5 0.68 -0.58 -12.72
N PRO A 6 1.07 0.60 -13.23
CA PRO A 6 2.48 0.94 -13.41
C PRO A 6 3.29 0.74 -12.12
N GLY A 7 4.22 -0.21 -12.18
CA GLY A 7 5.13 -0.55 -11.10
C GLY A 7 4.58 -1.43 -9.99
N VAL A 8 3.33 -1.87 -10.01
CA VAL A 8 2.80 -2.83 -9.03
C VAL A 8 2.66 -4.20 -9.68
N ASP A 9 3.52 -5.14 -9.30
CA ASP A 9 3.31 -6.55 -9.64
C ASP A 9 2.23 -7.13 -8.70
N LEU A 10 1.05 -7.37 -9.26
CA LEU A 10 -0.09 -7.89 -8.52
C LEU A 10 0.12 -9.33 -8.03
N ALA A 11 0.93 -10.14 -8.70
CA ALA A 11 1.24 -11.50 -8.26
C ALA A 11 2.16 -11.49 -7.03
N VAL A 12 3.18 -10.63 -7.05
CA VAL A 12 4.06 -10.42 -5.89
C VAL A 12 3.28 -9.87 -4.70
N LEU A 13 2.40 -8.88 -4.92
CA LEU A 13 1.56 -8.32 -3.86
C LEU A 13 0.65 -9.39 -3.24
N ARG A 14 0.00 -10.24 -4.06
CA ARG A 14 -0.82 -11.35 -3.56
C ARG A 14 -0.02 -12.30 -2.68
N GLY A 15 1.15 -12.76 -3.16
CA GLY A 15 1.99 -13.69 -2.40
C GLY A 15 2.47 -13.11 -1.07
N TRP A 16 2.81 -11.81 -1.06
CA TRP A 16 3.14 -11.11 0.19
C TRP A 16 1.93 -11.03 1.14
N MET A 17 0.73 -10.70 0.62
CA MET A 17 -0.50 -10.66 1.43
C MET A 17 -0.84 -12.03 2.01
N ASP A 18 -0.64 -13.11 1.25
CA ASP A 18 -0.83 -14.49 1.72
C ASP A 18 0.11 -14.82 2.88
N GLY A 19 1.40 -14.50 2.74
CA GLY A 19 2.39 -14.67 3.82
C GLY A 19 2.11 -13.85 5.08
N ARG A 20 1.30 -12.78 4.98
CA ARG A 20 0.87 -11.94 6.09
C ARG A 20 -0.56 -12.26 6.60
N GLY A 21 -1.25 -13.24 6.01
CA GLY A 21 -2.63 -13.59 6.36
C GLY A 21 -3.65 -12.49 6.08
N LEU A 22 -3.40 -11.62 5.08
CA LEU A 22 -4.22 -10.45 4.79
C LEU A 22 -5.37 -10.79 3.83
N GLY A 23 -6.31 -11.62 4.28
CA GLY A 23 -7.44 -12.06 3.47
C GLY A 23 -7.04 -13.01 2.34
N GLU A 24 -8.04 -13.65 1.73
CA GLU A 24 -7.84 -14.73 0.76
C GLU A 24 -8.43 -14.38 -0.62
N GLY A 25 -8.04 -15.15 -1.64
CA GLY A 25 -8.59 -15.06 -3.00
C GLY A 25 -7.87 -14.07 -3.91
N ASP A 26 -8.54 -13.56 -4.94
CA ASP A 26 -7.95 -12.61 -5.89
C ASP A 26 -8.06 -11.15 -5.44
N LEU A 27 -7.21 -10.30 -6.02
CA LEU A 27 -7.34 -8.84 -5.91
C LEU A 27 -8.35 -8.36 -6.95
N THR A 28 -9.39 -7.67 -6.53
CA THR A 28 -10.49 -7.19 -7.38
C THR A 28 -10.73 -5.70 -7.20
N GLY A 29 -11.45 -5.07 -8.13
CA GLY A 29 -11.78 -3.63 -8.02
C GLY A 29 -10.55 -2.73 -7.94
N LEU A 30 -9.52 -3.04 -8.74
CA LEU A 30 -8.27 -2.28 -8.79
C LEU A 30 -8.53 -0.87 -9.33
N GLU A 31 -8.22 0.14 -8.53
CA GLU A 31 -8.44 1.54 -8.86
C GLU A 31 -7.22 2.38 -8.43
N LEU A 32 -6.61 3.07 -9.39
CA LEU A 32 -5.57 4.04 -9.10
C LEU A 32 -6.19 5.31 -8.54
N ILE A 33 -5.78 5.71 -7.35
CA ILE A 33 -6.18 6.99 -6.76
C ILE A 33 -5.28 8.06 -7.34
N ALA A 34 -5.76 8.76 -8.37
CA ALA A 34 -5.05 9.86 -9.00
C ALA A 34 -5.18 11.15 -8.17
N GLY A 35 -4.08 11.90 -8.07
CA GLY A 35 -4.06 13.21 -7.40
C GLY A 35 -2.71 13.49 -6.74
N GLY A 36 -1.89 14.32 -7.39
CA GLY A 36 -0.82 15.16 -6.80
C GLY A 36 0.24 14.54 -5.88
N THR A 37 0.29 13.23 -5.68
CA THR A 37 1.19 12.62 -4.68
C THR A 37 2.37 11.92 -5.34
N GLN A 38 3.54 12.08 -4.72
CA GLN A 38 4.79 11.41 -5.08
C GLN A 38 4.76 9.90 -4.81
N ASN A 39 3.59 9.27 -4.68
CA ASN A 39 3.41 7.87 -4.34
C ASN A 39 2.31 7.25 -5.21
N VAL A 40 2.48 5.98 -5.59
CA VAL A 40 1.42 5.19 -6.20
C VAL A 40 0.45 4.78 -5.09
N LEU A 41 -0.81 5.19 -5.24
CA LEU A 41 -1.93 4.79 -4.39
C LEU A 41 -2.87 3.88 -5.20
N LEU A 42 -2.96 2.62 -4.81
CA LEU A 42 -3.82 1.62 -5.46
C LEU A 42 -4.85 1.11 -4.46
N ARG A 43 -6.13 1.35 -4.74
CA ARG A 43 -7.25 0.77 -4.02
C ARG A 43 -7.63 -0.57 -4.65
N PHE A 44 -7.97 -1.55 -3.80
CA PHE A 44 -8.49 -2.85 -4.25
C PHE A 44 -9.27 -3.56 -3.13
N THR A 45 -9.99 -4.60 -3.49
CA THR A 45 -10.72 -5.49 -2.57
C THR A 45 -10.12 -6.90 -2.61
N ARG A 46 -9.95 -7.51 -1.44
CA ARG A 46 -9.50 -8.91 -1.26
C ARG A 46 -10.23 -9.51 -0.07
N GLY A 47 -10.69 -10.76 -0.16
CA GLY A 47 -11.38 -11.44 0.95
C GLY A 47 -12.54 -10.64 1.57
N GLY A 48 -13.26 -9.85 0.75
CA GLY A 48 -14.35 -8.98 1.21
C GLY A 48 -13.92 -7.68 1.93
N ARG A 49 -12.61 -7.43 2.10
CA ARG A 49 -12.07 -6.22 2.71
C ARG A 49 -11.44 -5.29 1.66
N THR A 50 -11.62 -3.98 1.83
CA THR A 50 -10.97 -2.96 1.00
C THR A 50 -9.60 -2.61 1.57
N TYR A 51 -8.61 -2.48 0.69
CA TYR A 51 -7.23 -2.12 0.99
C TYR A 51 -6.80 -0.93 0.11
N VAL A 52 -5.81 -0.18 0.60
CA VAL A 52 -5.09 0.83 -0.18
C VAL A 52 -3.60 0.53 -0.04
N LEU A 53 -2.95 0.18 -1.14
CA LEU A 53 -1.50 0.11 -1.24
C LEU A 53 -0.95 1.52 -1.47
N ARG A 54 0.06 1.90 -0.67
CA ARG A 54 0.85 3.10 -0.87
C ARG A 54 2.32 2.71 -1.07
N ARG A 55 2.91 3.08 -2.20
CA ARG A 55 4.33 2.83 -2.49
C ARG A 55 4.98 4.00 -3.21
N PRO A 56 6.31 4.16 -3.17
CA PRO A 56 6.99 5.20 -3.92
C PRO A 56 7.03 4.82 -5.42
N PRO A 57 7.13 5.80 -6.33
CA PRO A 57 7.28 5.57 -7.77
C PRO A 57 8.60 4.85 -8.08
N LEU A 58 8.60 4.11 -9.19
CA LEU A 58 9.75 3.32 -9.67
C LEU A 58 11.04 4.16 -9.82
N HIS A 59 10.91 5.43 -10.22
CA HIS A 59 12.06 6.35 -10.36
C HIS A 59 12.24 7.15 -9.06
N LYS A 60 13.00 6.58 -8.12
CA LYS A 60 13.33 7.24 -6.85
C LYS A 60 14.24 8.46 -7.08
N ARG A 61 13.92 9.58 -6.40
CA ARG A 61 14.97 10.50 -5.92
C ARG A 61 15.56 9.90 -4.65
N ALA A 62 16.87 10.03 -4.44
CA ALA A 62 17.66 9.31 -3.43
C ALA A 62 17.16 9.38 -1.96
N ASN A 63 16.22 10.27 -1.62
CA ASN A 63 15.75 10.52 -0.24
C ASN A 63 14.36 9.93 0.09
N SER A 64 13.76 9.11 -0.79
CA SER A 64 12.37 8.67 -0.65
C SER A 64 12.14 7.62 0.47
N ASP A 65 13.14 6.81 0.78
CA ASP A 65 12.99 5.66 1.69
C ASP A 65 12.96 6.06 3.17
N GLU A 66 13.68 7.11 3.55
CA GLU A 66 13.62 7.65 4.92
C GLU A 66 12.25 8.31 5.19
N THR A 67 11.66 8.93 4.18
CA THR A 67 10.36 9.60 4.29
C THR A 67 9.24 8.59 4.59
N MET A 68 9.19 7.46 3.86
CA MET A 68 8.19 6.41 4.13
C MET A 68 8.36 5.76 5.50
N ARG A 69 9.61 5.55 5.97
CA ARG A 69 9.87 5.03 7.32
C ARG A 69 9.44 5.99 8.42
N ARG A 70 9.52 7.30 8.20
CA ARG A 70 9.02 8.30 9.15
C ARG A 70 7.49 8.30 9.20
N GLU A 71 6.83 8.25 8.04
CA GLU A 71 5.36 8.21 7.99
C GLU A 71 4.78 6.95 8.64
N ALA A 72 5.36 5.78 8.38
CA ALA A 72 4.92 4.54 9.03
C ALA A 72 5.03 4.61 10.56
N ARG A 73 6.12 5.22 11.08
CA ARG A 73 6.29 5.47 12.51
C ARG A 73 5.26 6.44 13.08
N VAL A 74 4.94 7.51 12.36
CA VAL A 74 3.92 8.48 12.77
C VAL A 74 2.53 7.83 12.80
N LEU A 75 2.16 7.08 11.76
CA LEU A 75 0.87 6.37 11.70
C LEU A 75 0.74 5.33 12.82
N ALA A 76 1.81 4.60 13.13
CA ALA A 76 1.84 3.69 14.27
C ALA A 76 1.69 4.43 15.62
N ALA A 77 2.31 5.60 15.76
CA ALA A 77 2.26 6.38 16.99
C ALA A 77 0.90 7.05 17.26
N ILE A 78 0.14 7.39 16.21
CA ILE A 78 -1.20 7.98 16.34
C ILE A 78 -2.32 6.95 16.31
N ALA A 79 -2.00 5.67 16.15
CA ALA A 79 -2.97 4.59 16.20
C ALA A 79 -3.70 4.57 17.55
N GLY A 80 -5.03 4.64 17.52
CA GLY A 80 -5.86 4.69 18.74
C GLY A 80 -6.12 6.10 19.29
N THR A 81 -5.59 7.15 18.66
CA THR A 81 -5.96 8.54 18.96
C THR A 81 -7.26 8.95 18.25
N PRO A 82 -7.97 9.99 18.71
CA PRO A 82 -9.16 10.52 18.04
C PRO A 82 -8.85 11.29 16.74
N VAL A 83 -7.58 11.42 16.36
CA VAL A 83 -7.18 12.07 15.10
C VAL A 83 -7.59 11.18 13.93
N PRO A 84 -8.33 11.68 12.92
CA PRO A 84 -8.67 10.87 11.75
C PRO A 84 -7.40 10.48 10.96
N HIS A 85 -7.11 9.19 10.87
CA HIS A 85 -5.96 8.67 10.13
C HIS A 85 -6.27 7.31 9.49
N PRO A 86 -5.56 6.94 8.40
CA PRO A 86 -5.66 5.59 7.85
C PRO A 86 -5.04 4.59 8.83
N GLY A 87 -5.78 3.52 9.15
CA GLY A 87 -5.24 2.41 9.92
C GLY A 87 -4.14 1.70 9.14
N LEU A 88 -2.93 1.59 9.72
CA LEU A 88 -1.85 0.82 9.12
C LEU A 88 -2.18 -0.68 9.22
N ILE A 89 -2.37 -1.34 8.08
CA ILE A 89 -2.71 -2.77 8.02
C ILE A 89 -1.44 -3.62 8.10
N ALA A 90 -0.44 -3.27 7.32
CA ALA A 90 0.88 -3.89 7.32
C ALA A 90 1.85 -2.97 6.55
N ALA A 91 3.15 -3.12 6.79
CA ALA A 91 4.21 -2.44 6.06
C ALA A 91 5.35 -3.41 5.75
N GLU A 92 5.97 -3.24 4.59
CA GLU A 92 7.23 -3.85 4.22
C GLU A 92 8.29 -2.75 4.16
N ALA A 93 9.40 -2.93 4.88
CA ALA A 93 10.42 -1.90 5.06
C ALA A 93 11.67 -2.14 4.21
N ASP A 94 11.79 -3.33 3.63
CA ASP A 94 12.86 -3.70 2.71
C ASP A 94 12.54 -3.20 1.29
N PRO A 95 13.52 -2.63 0.55
CA PRO A 95 13.31 -2.00 -0.75
C PRO A 95 13.07 -2.96 -1.92
#